data_AF-A0ABD0NL92-F1
#
_entry.id   AF-A0ABD0NL92-F1
#
_cell.length_a   1.000
_cell.length_b   1.000
_cell.length_c   1.000
_cell.angle_alpha   90.00
_cell.angle_beta   90.00
_cell.angle_gamma   90.00
#
_symmetry.space_group_name_H-M   'P 1'
#
loop_
_entity.id
_entity.type
_entity.pdbx_description
1 polymer ?
#
loop_
_entity_poly.entity_id
_entity_poly.type
_entity_poly.pdbx_seq_one_letter_code
_entity_poly.pdbx_strand_id
1 'polypeptide(L)'
;QERYGNMTRVYYREAVGALIVFDVTRASTFDAVLKWKDDLDLKVTLSNGKPVPAVLLANKSDQSREGLRSQIPKLDTFCKENGFVGWFETSAK
;
A
#
# COMPACT_ATOMS: atom_id res chain seq x y z
N GLN A 1 -11.79 -8.13 -6.32
CA GLN A 1 -12.60 -7.48 -5.29
C GLN A 1 -12.66 -8.45 -4.12
N GLU A 2 -11.86 -8.26 -3.07
CA GLU A 2 -12.05 -9.05 -1.85
C GLU A 2 -13.25 -8.49 -1.09
N ARG A 3 -14.27 -9.35 -0.93
CA ARG A 3 -15.64 -9.02 -0.46
C ARG A 3 -15.81 -9.19 1.05
N TYR A 4 -14.75 -9.37 1.83
CA TYR A 4 -14.87 -9.78 3.23
C TYR A 4 -14.13 -8.84 4.19
N GLY A 5 -14.72 -7.68 4.48
CA GLY A 5 -14.20 -6.75 5.49
C GLY A 5 -14.05 -7.37 6.90
N ASN A 6 -14.75 -8.48 7.16
CA ASN A 6 -14.67 -9.21 8.44
C ASN A 6 -13.55 -10.26 8.48
N MET A 7 -13.01 -10.69 7.33
CA MET A 7 -11.96 -11.73 7.28
C MET A 7 -10.54 -11.16 7.30
N THR A 8 -10.35 -9.86 7.04
CA THR A 8 -8.99 -9.28 7.00
C THR A 8 -8.23 -9.44 8.30
N ARG A 9 -8.91 -9.48 9.46
CA ARG A 9 -8.29 -9.75 10.75
C ARG A 9 -7.63 -11.13 10.83
N VAL A 10 -8.20 -12.15 10.17
CA VAL A 10 -7.61 -13.50 10.12
C VAL A 10 -6.40 -13.51 9.21
N TYR A 11 -6.48 -12.80 8.08
CA TYR A 11 -5.40 -12.73 7.10
C TYR A 11 -4.17 -11.92 7.57
N TYR A 12 -4.36 -10.95 8.46
CA TYR A 12 -3.25 -10.15 8.98
C TYR A 12 -2.60 -10.76 10.23
N ARG A 13 -3.14 -11.85 10.79
CA ARG A 13 -2.66 -12.42 12.05
C ARG A 13 -1.16 -12.70 11.97
N GLU A 14 -0.41 -12.17 12.94
CA GLU A 14 1.05 -12.32 13.07
C GLU A 14 1.86 -11.75 11.88
N ALA A 15 1.25 -10.91 11.05
CA ALA A 15 1.98 -10.18 10.01
C ALA A 15 3.05 -9.27 10.65
N VAL A 16 4.28 -9.37 10.14
CA VAL A 16 5.43 -8.53 10.55
C VAL A 16 5.80 -7.47 9.50
N GLY A 17 5.13 -7.50 8.35
CA GLY A 17 5.28 -6.54 7.26
C GLY A 17 4.06 -6.58 6.33
N ALA A 18 3.86 -5.52 5.55
CA ALA A 18 2.79 -5.44 4.57
C ALA A 18 3.25 -4.80 3.26
N LEU A 19 2.69 -5.27 2.15
CA LEU A 19 2.78 -4.63 0.84
C LEU A 19 1.38 -4.15 0.47
N ILE A 20 1.22 -2.85 0.30
CA ILE A 20 -0.03 -2.27 -0.21
C ILE A 20 0.19 -1.92 -1.67
N VAL A 21 -0.63 -2.47 -2.55
CA VAL A 21 -0.40 -2.41 -3.99
C VAL A 21 -1.53 -1.66 -4.66
N PHE A 22 -1.19 -0.70 -5.53
CA PHE A 22 -2.14 -0.08 -6.44
C PHE A 22 -1.69 -0.25 -7.89
N ASP A 23 -2.63 -0.06 -8.81
CA ASP A 23 -2.41 -0.17 -10.25
C ASP A 23 -2.21 1.24 -10.82
N VAL A 24 -1.03 1.50 -11.40
CA VAL A 24 -0.66 2.83 -11.92
C VAL A 24 -1.57 3.31 -13.06
N THR A 25 -2.27 2.39 -13.73
CA THR A 25 -3.19 2.71 -14.83
C THR A 25 -4.60 3.05 -14.33
N ARG A 26 -4.87 2.88 -13.02
CA ARG A 26 -6.21 3.01 -12.43
C ARG A 26 -6.18 3.82 -11.13
N ALA A 27 -6.47 5.11 -11.25
CA ALA A 27 -6.50 6.06 -10.12
C ALA A 27 -7.37 5.59 -8.93
N SER A 28 -8.52 4.97 -9.19
CA SER A 28 -9.42 4.45 -8.12
C SER A 28 -8.78 3.41 -7.20
N THR A 29 -7.69 2.76 -7.64
CA THR A 29 -6.93 1.84 -6.79
C THR A 29 -5.99 2.57 -5.84
N PHE A 30 -5.50 3.74 -6.23
CA PHE A 30 -4.70 4.60 -5.38
C PHE A 30 -5.58 5.22 -4.28
N ASP A 31 -6.80 5.65 -4.60
CA ASP A 31 -7.75 6.17 -3.62
C ASP A 31 -8.07 5.15 -2.51
N ALA A 32 -7.99 3.86 -2.81
CA ALA A 32 -8.21 2.79 -1.85
C ALA A 32 -7.00 2.50 -0.93
N VAL A 33 -5.80 3.01 -1.23
CA VAL A 33 -4.56 2.73 -0.48
C VAL A 33 -4.71 3.13 0.99
N LEU A 34 -5.24 4.32 1.28
CA LEU A 34 -5.40 4.78 2.66
C LEU A 34 -6.41 3.94 3.43
N LYS A 35 -7.51 3.54 2.77
CA LYS A 35 -8.47 2.61 3.37
C LYS A 35 -7.81 1.28 3.79
N TRP A 36 -6.90 0.75 2.98
CA TRP A 36 -6.15 -0.46 3.31
C TRP A 36 -5.11 -0.21 4.40
N LYS A 37 -4.44 0.94 4.39
CA LYS A 37 -3.47 1.32 5.41
C LYS A 37 -4.11 1.47 6.78
N ASP A 38 -5.26 2.14 6.85
CA ASP A 38 -6.04 2.29 8.08
C ASP A 38 -6.53 0.92 8.59
N ASP A 39 -7.03 0.06 7.70
CA ASP A 39 -7.48 -1.30 8.08
C ASP A 39 -6.34 -2.14 8.66
N LEU A 40 -5.13 -2.03 8.09
CA LEU A 40 -3.92 -2.70 8.58
C LEU A 40 -3.54 -2.17 9.97
N ASP A 41 -3.39 -0.85 10.12
CA ASP A 41 -2.94 -0.20 11.34
C ASP A 41 -3.91 -0.42 12.52
N LEU A 42 -5.22 -0.49 12.23
CA LEU A 42 -6.24 -0.76 13.25
C LEU A 42 -6.26 -2.21 13.73
N LYS A 43 -5.78 -3.16 12.91
CA LYS A 43 -5.96 -4.59 13.17
C LYS A 43 -4.68 -5.30 13.60
N VAL A 44 -3.51 -4.77 13.26
CA VAL A 44 -2.23 -5.42 13.56
C VAL A 44 -1.17 -4.43 14.02
N THR A 45 -0.51 -4.81 15.11
CA THR A 45 0.69 -4.18 15.62
C THR A 45 1.75 -5.26 15.87
N LEU A 46 3.02 -4.85 15.80
CA LEU A 46 4.14 -5.68 16.21
C LEU A 46 4.10 -5.93 17.73
N SER A 47 4.89 -6.89 18.21
CA SER A 47 5.00 -7.21 19.65
C SER A 47 5.43 -6.03 20.53
N ASN A 48 6.09 -5.02 19.94
CA ASN A 48 6.48 -3.78 20.60
C ASN A 48 5.40 -2.68 20.57
N GLY A 49 4.19 -3.00 20.09
CA GLY A 49 3.05 -2.08 20.01
C GLY A 49 3.09 -1.10 18.83
N LYS A 50 4.13 -1.12 17.99
CA LYS A 50 4.22 -0.26 16.80
C LYS A 50 3.38 -0.83 15.63
N PRO A 51 2.90 0.02 14.71
CA PRO A 51 2.31 -0.44 13.47
C PRO A 51 3.26 -1.33 12.67
N VAL A 52 2.70 -2.24 11.88
CA VAL A 52 3.46 -3.08 10.96
C VAL A 52 4.10 -2.21 9.87
N PRO A 53 5.39 -2.39 9.54
CA PRO A 53 6.01 -1.67 8.43
C PRO A 53 5.32 -2.01 7.11
N ALA A 54 4.81 -0.98 6.44
CA ALA A 54 4.13 -1.11 5.15
C ALA A 54 4.94 -0.44 4.03
N VAL A 55 5.04 -1.10 2.89
CA VAL A 55 5.64 -0.56 1.66
C VAL A 55 4.55 -0.41 0.60
N LEU A 56 4.53 0.73 -0.08
CA LEU A 56 3.59 1.01 -1.16
C LEU A 56 4.17 0.56 -2.50
N LEU A 57 3.45 -0.28 -3.25
CA LEU A 57 3.87 -0.74 -4.57
C LEU A 57 2.97 -0.14 -5.65
N ALA A 58 3.59 0.63 -6.53
CA ALA A 58 2.99 1.17 -7.73
C ALA A 58 3.16 0.16 -8.87
N ASN A 59 2.19 -0.75 -9.03
CA ASN A 59 2.28 -1.91 -9.90
C ASN A 59 1.75 -1.65 -11.32
N LYS A 60 2.21 -2.45 -12.28
CA LYS A 60 1.98 -2.33 -13.72
C LYS A 60 2.67 -1.12 -14.34
N SER A 61 3.85 -0.76 -13.83
CA SER A 61 4.63 0.36 -14.36
C SER A 61 4.97 0.19 -15.86
N ASP A 62 4.99 -1.04 -16.37
CA ASP A 62 5.13 -1.37 -17.80
C ASP A 62 4.01 -0.79 -18.69
N GLN A 63 2.84 -0.52 -18.11
CA GLN A 63 1.66 -0.02 -18.84
C GLN A 63 1.50 1.51 -18.72
N SER A 64 2.34 2.16 -17.91
CA SER A 64 2.32 3.61 -17.76
C SER A 64 3.02 4.27 -18.96
N ARG A 65 2.24 4.87 -19.87
CA ARG A 65 2.75 5.49 -21.11
C ARG A 65 3.67 6.68 -20.87
N GLU A 66 3.52 7.38 -19.73
CA GLU A 66 4.32 8.56 -19.35
C GLU A 66 5.26 8.30 -18.15
N GLY A 67 5.17 7.12 -17.52
CA GLY A 67 5.84 6.81 -16.25
C GLY A 67 5.27 7.60 -15.06
N LEU A 68 5.52 7.18 -13.81
CA LEU A 68 5.13 7.97 -12.63
C LEU A 68 6.12 9.10 -12.34
N ARG A 69 7.02 9.44 -13.26
CA ARG A 69 8.11 10.41 -13.01
C ARG A 69 7.60 11.77 -12.54
N SER A 70 6.46 12.23 -13.06
CA SER A 70 5.81 13.47 -12.64
C SER A 70 5.13 13.38 -11.26
N GLN A 71 4.91 12.15 -10.76
CA GLN A 71 4.26 11.84 -9.48
C GLN A 71 5.25 11.43 -8.38
N ILE A 72 6.53 11.17 -8.69
CA ILE A 72 7.58 10.78 -7.73
C ILE A 72 7.61 11.70 -6.49
N PRO A 73 7.69 13.04 -6.62
CA PRO A 73 7.76 13.91 -5.43
C PRO A 73 6.50 13.86 -4.56
N LYS A 74 5.35 13.51 -5.17
CA LYS A 74 4.07 13.38 -4.47
C LYS A 74 4.01 12.06 -3.69
N LEU A 75 4.55 10.97 -4.24
CA LEU A 75 4.56 9.66 -3.59
C LEU A 75 5.52 9.61 -2.39
N ASP A 76 6.67 10.28 -2.47
CA ASP A 76 7.58 10.39 -1.32
C ASP A 76 6.93 11.11 -0.15
N THR A 77 6.28 12.23 -0.42
CA THR A 77 5.53 13.00 0.58
C THR A 77 4.36 12.18 1.14
N PHE A 78 3.57 11.56 0.25
CA PHE A 78 2.45 10.70 0.63
C PHE A 78 2.88 9.55 1.56
N CYS A 79 4.00 8.88 1.27
CA CYS A 79 4.50 7.80 2.11
C CYS A 79 4.89 8.27 3.50
N LYS A 80 5.57 9.41 3.60
CA LYS A 80 5.97 10.00 4.88
C LYS A 80 4.76 10.40 5.73
N GLU A 81 3.77 11.04 5.11
CA GLU A 81 2.56 11.51 5.81
C GLU A 81 1.66 10.36 6.29
N ASN A 82 1.64 9.24 5.57
CA ASN A 82 0.73 8.11 5.85
C ASN A 82 1.43 6.89 6.47
N GLY A 83 2.66 7.07 6.95
CA GLY A 83 3.38 6.03 7.72
C GLY A 83 3.80 4.81 6.90
N PHE A 84 4.10 4.98 5.61
CA PHE A 84 4.77 3.97 4.80
C PHE A 84 6.29 4.08 4.98
N VAL A 85 6.99 2.94 4.95
CA VAL A 85 8.45 2.88 5.01
C VAL A 85 9.07 3.42 3.70
N GLY A 86 8.36 3.29 2.60
CA GLY A 86 8.75 3.77 1.28
C GLY A 86 7.84 3.23 0.20
N TRP A 87 8.20 3.50 -1.05
CA TRP A 87 7.45 3.01 -2.21
C TRP A 87 8.37 2.59 -3.35
N PHE A 88 7.84 1.72 -4.22
CA PHE A 88 8.56 1.24 -5.41
C PHE A 88 7.61 1.12 -6.61
N GLU A 89 8.13 1.44 -7.80
CA GLU A 89 7.51 1.00 -9.06
C GLU A 89 7.76 -0.48 -9.28
N THR A 90 6.73 -1.21 -9.72
CA THR A 90 6.83 -2.66 -9.97
C THR A 90 6.11 -3.04 -11.25
N SER A 91 6.65 -4.03 -11.96
CA SER A 91 5.97 -4.79 -13.01
C SER A 91 6.06 -6.26 -12.63
N ALA A 92 4.92 -6.90 -12.41
CA ALA A 92 4.85 -8.35 -12.21
C ALA A 92 4.86 -9.13 -13.54
N LYS A 93 4.65 -8.43 -14.66
CA LYS A 93 4.65 -8.98 -16.02
C LYS A 93 6.07 -9.00 -16.59
#